data_AF-A0A8S4RET2-F1
#
_entry.id   AF-A0A8S4RET2-F1
#
_cell.length_a   1.000
_cell.length_b   1.000
_cell.length_c   1.000
_cell.angle_alpha   90.00
_cell.angle_beta   90.00
_cell.angle_gamma   90.00
#
_symmetry.space_group_name_H-M   'P 1'
#
loop_
_entity.id
_entity.type
_entity.pdbx_description
1 polymer ?
#
loop_
_entity_poly.entity_id
_entity_poly.type
_entity_poly.pdbx_seq_one_letter_code
_entity_poly.pdbx_strand_id
1 'polypeptide(L)' 'MDTELRHCPVNKHLSILDITDSPLCRACMKTDETPKHVMLQCNGVVEQRAAHLGSSSPQQHFKKQLATWAAF' A
#
# COMPACT_ATOMS: atom_id res chain seq x y z
N MET A 1 -21.90 13.93 0.68
CA MET A 1 -21.35 12.56 0.78
C MET A 1 -19.95 12.70 0.24
N ASP A 2 -18.94 12.97 1.07
CA ASP A 2 -17.62 13.34 0.56
C ASP A 2 -16.54 12.87 1.55
N THR A 3 -16.23 11.57 1.51
CA THR A 3 -15.19 10.94 2.35
C THR A 3 -14.15 10.20 1.51
N GLU A 4 -13.83 10.71 0.32
CA GLU A 4 -12.94 10.02 -0.61
C GLU A 4 -11.59 10.76 -0.69
N LEU A 5 -10.53 10.10 -0.16
CA LEU A 5 -9.10 10.25 -0.51
C LEU A 5 -8.19 11.30 0.18
N ARG A 6 -8.59 12.09 1.19
CA ARG A 6 -7.76 13.27 1.54
C ARG A 6 -6.55 13.13 2.48
N HIS A 7 -6.30 12.07 3.24
CA HIS A 7 -5.13 12.07 4.15
C HIS A 7 -4.47 10.70 4.36
N CYS A 8 -3.86 10.14 3.31
CA CYS A 8 -2.80 9.15 3.55
C CYS A 8 -1.50 9.94 3.74
N PRO A 9 -0.97 10.09 4.97
CA PRO A 9 0.34 10.71 5.18
C PRO A 9 1.38 9.74 4.65
N VAL A 10 1.83 10.00 3.42
CA VAL A 10 2.81 9.18 2.73
C VAL A 10 4.20 9.61 3.20
N ASN A 11 5.06 8.67 3.62
CA ASN A 11 6.42 8.98 4.07
C ASN A 11 7.21 9.85 3.08
N LYS A 12 6.99 9.70 1.77
CA LYS A 12 7.56 10.59 0.77
C LYS A 12 7.24 12.07 1.02
N HIS A 13 5.99 12.39 1.35
CA HIS A 13 5.60 13.77 1.67
C HIS A 13 6.22 14.24 2.99
N LEU A 14 6.28 13.38 4.00
CA LEU A 14 6.87 13.71 5.30
C LEU A 14 8.38 13.90 5.24
N SER A 15 9.07 13.14 4.38
CA SER A 15 10.51 13.29 4.15
C SER A 15 10.87 14.62 3.48
N ILE A 16 10.01 15.14 2.59
CA ILE A 16 10.20 16.47 1.98
C ILE A 16 10.07 17.58 3.01
N LEU A 17 9.29 17.35 4.07
CA LEU A 17 9.10 18.28 5.18
C LEU A 17 10.10 18.07 6.32
N ASP A 18 11.11 17.22 6.15
CA ASP A 18 12.08 16.81 7.19
C ASP A 18 11.43 16.28 8.48
N ILE A 19 10.21 15.72 8.38
CA ILE A 19 9.50 15.09 9.51
C ILE A 19 9.97 13.63 9.69
N THR A 20 10.44 12.98 8.63
CA THR A 20 10.91 11.60 8.63
C THR A 20 12.22 11.47 7.89
N ASP A 21 13.14 10.65 8.40
CA ASP A 21 14.48 10.47 7.83
C ASP A 21 14.50 9.74 6.48
N SER A 22 13.37 9.16 6.04
CA SER A 22 13.32 8.35 4.84
C SER A 22 11.96 8.40 4.13
N PRO A 23 11.95 8.51 2.78
CA PRO A 23 10.72 8.41 1.98
C PRO A 23 10.18 6.98 1.87
N LEU A 24 10.91 5.97 2.39
CA LEU A 24 10.58 4.56 2.20
C LEU A 24 9.23 4.19 2.83
N CYS A 25 8.54 3.25 2.18
CA CYS A 25 7.28 2.70 2.65
C CYS A 25 7.46 2.00 3.99
N ARG A 26 6.62 2.37 4.97
CA ARG A 26 6.66 1.85 6.35
C ARG A 26 6.42 0.35 6.45
N ALA A 27 5.73 -0.22 5.46
CA ALA A 27 5.38 -1.63 5.46
C ALA A 27 6.48 -2.51 4.84
N CYS A 28 7.12 -2.08 3.75
CA CYS A 28 8.08 -2.91 3.04
C CYS A 28 9.54 -2.46 3.17
N MET A 29 9.79 -1.19 3.54
CA MET A 29 11.10 -0.55 3.67
C MET A 29 12.01 -0.68 2.44
N LYS A 30 11.45 -0.92 1.25
CA LYS A 30 12.21 -1.18 0.01
C LYS A 30 12.05 -0.11 -1.06
N THR A 31 10.90 0.55 -1.11
CA THR A 31 10.56 1.55 -2.13
C THR A 31 9.88 2.73 -1.47
N ASP A 32 10.00 3.90 -2.10
CA ASP A 32 9.28 5.10 -1.66
C ASP A 32 7.80 4.82 -1.41
N GLU A 33 7.31 5.35 -0.30
CA GLU A 33 5.89 5.35 -0.02
C GLU A 33 5.21 6.26 -1.05
N THR A 34 4.22 5.72 -1.75
CA THR A 34 3.30 6.48 -2.61
C THR A 34 1.92 5.85 -2.47
N PRO A 35 0.82 6.59 -2.74
CA PRO A 35 -0.52 6.01 -2.69
C PRO A 35 -0.66 4.79 -3.61
N LYS A 36 -0.06 4.86 -4.80
CA LYS A 36 -0.01 3.74 -5.77
C LYS A 36 0.73 2.53 -5.19
N HIS A 37 1.89 2.74 -4.58
CA HIS A 37 2.65 1.66 -3.96
C HIS A 37 1.84 0.99 -2.84
N VAL A 38 1.34 1.78 -1.88
CA VAL A 38 0.59 1.30 -0.71
C VAL A 38 -0.69 0.55 -1.10
N MET A 39 -1.43 1.07 -2.08
CA MET A 39 -2.73 0.49 -2.45
C MET A 39 -2.62 -0.75 -3.34
N LEU A 40 -1.69 -0.74 -4.31
CA LEU A 40 -1.70 -1.72 -5.41
C LEU A 40 -0.49 -2.64 -5.43
N GLN A 41 0.67 -2.19 -4.94
CA GLN A 41 1.95 -2.88 -5.21
C GLN A 41 2.57 -3.50 -3.96
N CYS A 42 2.42 -2.87 -2.79
CA CYS A 42 3.14 -3.24 -1.57
C CYS A 42 2.68 -4.58 -0.99
N ASN A 43 3.56 -5.59 -1.01
CA ASN A 43 3.29 -6.87 -0.36
C ASN A 43 3.21 -6.75 1.16
N GLY A 44 4.05 -5.91 1.78
CA GLY A 44 3.99 -5.68 3.23
C GLY A 44 2.64 -5.13 3.70
N VAL A 45 2.02 -4.23 2.93
CA VAL A 45 0.65 -3.74 3.23
C VAL A 45 -0.39 -4.84 3.05
N VAL A 46 -0.22 -5.71 2.05
CA VAL A 46 -1.13 -6.85 1.83
C VAL A 46 -1.05 -7.85 3.00
N GLU A 47 0.15 -8.13 3.49
CA GLU A 47 0.39 -9.02 4.63
C GLU A 47 -0.15 -8.40 5.93
N GLN A 48 0.11 -7.10 6.17
CA GLN A 48 -0.48 -6.39 7.31
C GLN A 48 -2.01 -6.41 7.26
N ARG A 49 -2.61 -6.15 6.09
CA ARG A 49 -4.07 -6.25 5.92
C ARG A 49 -4.57 -7.66 6.18
N ALA A 50 -3.86 -8.69 5.72
CA ALA A 50 -4.22 -10.08 6.00
C ALA A 50 -4.23 -10.39 7.50
N ALA A 51 -3.23 -9.88 8.23
CA ALA A 51 -3.09 -10.10 9.66
C ALA A 51 -4.20 -9.42 10.47
N HIS A 52 -4.66 -8.24 10.05
CA HIS A 52 -5.66 -7.45 10.80
C HIS A 52 -7.10 -7.69 10.34
N LEU A 53 -7.32 -7.94 9.04
CA LEU A 53 -8.65 -8.05 8.42
C LEU A 53 -8.98 -9.47 7.96
N GLY A 54 -8.02 -10.39 8.01
CA GLY A 54 -8.14 -11.74 7.46
C GLY A 54 -7.87 -11.83 5.94
N SER A 55 -7.80 -13.06 5.44
CA SER A 55 -7.46 -13.37 4.04
C SER A 55 -8.57 -13.08 3.02
N SER A 56 -9.71 -12.52 3.46
CA SER A 56 -10.86 -12.16 2.63
C SER A 56 -10.87 -10.69 2.21
N SER A 57 -9.82 -9.92 2.53
CA SER A 57 -9.75 -8.51 2.12
C SER A 57 -9.88 -8.35 0.59
N PRO A 58 -10.72 -7.42 0.08
CA PRO A 58 -10.98 -7.25 -1.34
C PRO A 58 -9.71 -7.06 -2.19
N GLN A 59 -8.65 -6.51 -1.61
CA GLN A 59 -7.37 -6.29 -2.29
C GLN A 59 -6.61 -7.60 -2.58
N GLN A 60 -6.79 -8.65 -1.77
CA GLN A 60 -6.20 -9.97 -2.03
C GLN A 60 -6.95 -10.72 -3.15
N HIS A 61 -8.26 -10.51 -3.25
CA HIS A 61 -9.07 -11.06 -4.34
C HIS A 61 -8.62 -10.49 -5.71
N PHE A 62 -8.35 -9.18 -5.78
CA PHE A 62 -7.91 -8.52 -7.02
C PHE A 62 -6.51 -8.98 -7.47
N LYS A 63 -5.55 -9.13 -6.54
CA LYS A 63 -4.22 -9.67 -6.85
C LYS A 63 -4.27 -11.11 -7.36
N LYS A 64 -5.14 -11.96 -6.80
CA LYS A 64 -5.35 -13.33 -7.30
C LYS A 64 -5.90 -13.32 -8.74
N GLN A 65 -6.88 -12.46 -9.04
CA GLN A 65 -7.45 -12.37 -10.40
C GLN A 65 -6.44 -11.88 -11.45
N LEU A 66 -5.61 -10.90 -11.13
CA LEU A 66 -4.55 -10.42 -12.05
C LEU A 66 -3.46 -11.48 -12.29
N ALA A 67 -3.06 -12.24 -11.27
CA ALA A 67 -2.09 -13.32 -11.42
C ALA A 67 -2.59 -14.43 -12.36
N THR A 68 -3.90 -14.68 -12.39
CA THR A 68 -4.51 -15.65 -13.32
C THR A 68 -4.48 -15.17 -14.78
N TRP A 69 -4.50 -13.86 -15.04
CA TRP A 69 -4.48 -13.29 -16.39
C TRP A 69 -3.07 -13.11 -16.97
N ALA A 70 -2.02 -13.05 -16.13
CA ALA A 70 -0.63 -12.98 -16.58
C ALA A 70 -0.02 -14.35 -16.91
N ALA A 71 -0.80 -15.44 -16.75
CA ALA A 71 -0.39 -16.82 -17.01
C ALA A 71 -0.89 -17.37 -18.37
N PHE A 72 -1.48 -16.50 -19.20
CA PHE A 72 -1.88 -16.78 -20.59
C PHE A 72 -1.14 -15.86 -21.56
#